data_AF-A0AA40ELP8-F1
#
_entry.id   AF-A0AA40ELP8-F1
#
_cell.length_a   1.000
_cell.length_b   1.000
_cell.length_c   1.000
_cell.angle_alpha   90.00
_cell.angle_beta   90.00
_cell.angle_gamma   90.00
#
_symmetry.space_group_name_H-M   'P 1'
#
loop_
_entity.id
_entity.type
_entity.pdbx_description
1 polymer ?
#
loop_
_entity_poly.entity_id
_entity_poly.type
_entity_poly.pdbx_seq_one_letter_code
_entity_poly.pdbx_strand_id
1 'polypeptide(L)'
;MSGRTSQSVPSTPRVISPSPTPSEQDGTGQDGYSGPMTRSAARRRLATPQPVEEDIEEDENPELRRARTRSRSPLDTRKVAQLSPKKPSGTASSTLKPIATTATTTAIATPNGSTGEKAPETNGHLSLPTPSLYYGWSWRDFSRSPSPLGLIPIHRHWRTFVHKHEVPRKALHVSIGFFVVWLYLSGTQTYSVCPYLMGALIPIAAVDVVRHHYQPFNRLYVKVLGALMRESEFSGYNGVIFYLLGAWTALYFFPKDVGVMATLLLSWCDTAASTFGRLYGRYTPRLRRGKSLAGSSAAFLVGVGTAVYFWGWLAPTKGPFPGDENFMFTGTLRLPQLLADAVGLTPAKATISGGLALGVMSVWSGLVAAASEVVDLFGWDDNLTIPVLSGLGIWGFLKVFG
;
A
#
# COMPACT_ATOMS: atom_id res chain seq x y z
N MET A 1 -35.06 15.03 74.09
CA MET A 1 -33.81 14.32 73.69
C MET A 1 -34.09 13.71 72.33
N SER A 2 -33.41 13.95 71.22
CA SER A 2 -32.14 14.61 70.92
C SER A 2 -32.28 15.22 69.51
N GLY A 3 -31.93 16.50 69.36
CA GLY A 3 -31.97 17.20 68.08
C GLY A 3 -30.76 16.83 67.22
N ARG A 4 -30.98 16.63 65.92
CA ARG A 4 -29.89 16.43 64.94
C ARG A 4 -29.79 17.68 64.08
N THR A 5 -28.82 18.51 64.44
CA THR A 5 -28.40 19.72 63.76
C THR A 5 -27.66 19.39 62.47
N SER A 6 -28.01 20.11 61.40
CA SER A 6 -27.32 20.13 60.11
C SER A 6 -25.95 20.80 60.25
N GLN A 7 -24.87 20.14 59.83
CA GLN A 7 -23.57 20.77 59.63
C GLN A 7 -23.34 21.01 58.14
N SER A 8 -23.36 22.29 57.76
CA SER A 8 -22.93 22.83 56.48
C SER A 8 -21.40 22.83 56.41
N VAL A 9 -20.83 22.15 55.42
CA VAL A 9 -19.38 22.22 55.13
C VAL A 9 -19.10 23.48 54.30
N PRO A 10 -18.16 24.35 54.69
CA PRO A 10 -17.81 25.55 53.93
C PRO A 10 -17.01 25.22 52.66
N SER A 11 -17.32 25.94 51.58
CA SER A 11 -16.65 25.90 50.28
C SER A 11 -15.18 26.34 50.37
N THR A 12 -14.26 25.53 49.84
CA THR A 12 -12.83 25.88 49.74
C THR A 12 -12.58 26.93 48.64
N PRO A 13 -11.63 27.86 48.84
CA PRO A 13 -11.42 28.99 47.92
C PRO A 13 -10.74 28.56 46.62
N ARG A 14 -11.25 29.09 45.50
CA ARG A 14 -10.66 28.99 44.15
C ARG A 14 -9.33 29.75 44.12
N VAL A 15 -8.23 29.04 43.84
CA VAL A 15 -6.94 29.65 43.53
C VAL A 15 -7.01 30.17 42.09
N ILE A 16 -7.12 31.49 41.92
CA ILE A 16 -7.03 32.17 40.63
C ILE A 16 -5.56 32.51 40.41
N SER A 17 -4.95 31.96 39.35
CA SER A 17 -3.62 32.34 38.89
C SER A 17 -3.62 33.81 38.42
N PRO A 18 -2.62 34.63 38.78
CA PRO A 18 -2.62 36.04 38.42
C PRO A 18 -2.48 36.20 36.89
N SER A 19 -3.32 37.05 36.33
CA SER A 19 -3.20 37.55 34.96
C SER A 19 -1.94 38.41 34.83
N PRO A 20 -1.12 38.25 33.77
CA PRO A 20 0.04 39.11 33.56
C PRO A 20 -0.42 40.53 33.22
N THR A 21 0.11 41.51 33.95
CA THR A 21 -0.08 42.95 33.72
C THR A 21 0.63 43.40 32.45
N PRO A 22 0.04 44.32 31.66
CA PRO A 22 0.60 44.80 30.40
C PRO A 22 1.51 46.02 30.64
N SER A 23 2.80 45.80 30.84
CA SER A 23 3.82 46.86 30.73
C SER A 23 5.23 46.32 30.99
N GLU A 24 5.82 45.69 29.98
CA GLU A 24 7.27 45.72 29.76
C GLU A 24 7.50 45.91 28.25
N GLN A 25 7.09 47.10 27.80
CA GLN A 25 7.62 47.71 26.59
C GLN A 25 8.68 48.71 27.06
N ASP A 26 9.85 48.60 26.44
CA ASP A 26 10.92 49.59 26.35
C ASP A 26 11.83 49.81 27.57
N GLY A 27 13.10 49.46 27.39
CA GLY A 27 14.17 49.71 28.34
C GLY A 27 15.52 49.14 27.91
N THR A 28 16.08 49.66 26.82
CA THR A 28 17.50 49.51 26.47
C THR A 28 18.38 50.09 27.60
N GLY A 29 19.27 49.27 28.18
CA GLY A 29 20.25 49.74 29.15
C GLY A 29 21.26 48.64 29.50
N GLN A 30 22.54 48.98 29.36
CA GLN A 30 23.71 48.16 29.69
C GLN A 30 23.78 47.78 31.19
N ASP A 31 24.58 46.73 31.43
CA ASP A 31 25.25 46.34 32.68
C ASP A 31 24.65 45.21 33.55
N GLY A 32 25.34 44.06 33.50
CA GLY A 32 25.93 43.42 34.68
C GLY A 32 25.07 42.55 35.60
N TYR A 33 24.98 41.24 35.33
CA TYR A 33 25.08 40.15 36.34
C TYR A 33 24.98 38.76 35.67
N SER A 34 26.06 37.96 35.68
CA SER A 34 26.09 36.61 35.11
C SER A 34 26.15 35.53 36.20
N GLY A 35 25.00 35.09 36.70
CA GLY A 35 24.88 33.91 37.56
C GLY A 35 24.94 32.60 36.75
N PRO A 36 25.32 31.46 37.37
CA PRO A 36 25.53 30.20 36.66
C PRO A 36 24.21 29.62 36.12
N MET A 37 24.03 29.68 34.80
CA MET A 37 22.91 29.03 34.11
C MET A 37 23.19 27.53 33.89
N THR A 38 22.20 26.70 34.21
CA THR A 38 22.24 25.25 34.00
C THR A 38 22.17 24.90 32.51
N ARG A 39 22.83 23.79 32.13
CA ARG A 39 23.01 23.33 30.74
C ARG A 39 21.70 23.13 29.94
N SER A 40 20.56 23.05 30.63
CA SER A 40 19.22 22.92 30.04
C SER A 40 18.64 24.24 29.52
N ALA A 41 19.05 25.40 30.06
CA ALA A 41 18.55 26.71 29.63
C ALA A 41 19.22 27.22 28.34
N ALA A 42 20.51 26.93 28.15
CA ALA A 42 21.26 27.29 26.94
C ALA A 42 20.75 26.56 25.67
N ARG A 43 20.26 25.32 25.83
CA ARG A 43 19.78 24.50 24.69
C ARG A 43 18.41 24.93 24.17
N ARG A 44 17.61 25.65 24.97
CA ARG A 44 16.28 26.16 24.56
C ARG A 44 16.34 27.46 23.76
N ARG A 45 17.42 28.24 23.85
CA ARG A 45 17.58 29.49 23.10
C ARG A 45 18.11 29.32 21.68
N LEU A 46 18.68 28.15 21.35
CA LEU A 46 19.22 27.84 20.01
C LEU A 46 18.18 27.30 19.00
N ALA A 47 16.89 27.25 19.36
CA ALA A 47 15.85 26.61 18.54
C ALA A 47 14.69 27.54 18.16
N THR A 48 14.99 28.79 17.79
CA THR A 48 14.01 29.69 17.18
C THR A 48 14.61 30.29 15.91
N PRO A 49 14.23 29.83 14.70
CA PRO A 49 14.52 30.57 13.48
C PRO A 49 13.57 31.76 13.37
N GLN A 50 14.11 32.93 13.05
CA GLN A 50 13.34 34.11 12.63
C GLN A 50 12.60 33.85 11.31
N PRO A 51 11.45 34.48 11.05
CA PRO A 51 10.78 34.37 9.76
C PRO A 51 11.56 35.21 8.73
N VAL A 52 11.95 34.57 7.64
CA VAL A 52 12.47 35.22 6.43
C VAL A 52 11.25 35.60 5.57
N GLU A 53 11.17 36.87 5.17
CA GLU A 53 10.27 37.33 4.10
C GLU A 53 10.82 36.79 2.77
N GLU A 54 10.02 35.97 2.08
CA GLU A 54 10.31 35.53 0.70
C GLU A 54 9.32 36.20 -0.24
N ASP A 55 9.85 37.03 -1.13
CA ASP A 55 9.16 37.64 -2.26
C ASP A 55 8.57 36.56 -3.19
N ILE A 56 7.36 36.83 -3.66
CA ILE A 56 6.59 35.97 -4.55
C ILE A 56 7.01 36.28 -5.99
N GLU A 57 7.81 35.40 -6.61
CA GLU A 57 7.84 35.27 -8.06
C GLU A 57 7.17 33.94 -8.46
N GLU A 58 6.17 34.07 -9.32
CA GLU A 58 5.28 33.03 -9.80
C GLU A 58 6.00 32.09 -10.78
N ASP A 59 5.99 30.78 -10.50
CA ASP A 59 6.33 29.76 -11.49
C ASP A 59 5.21 28.72 -11.57
N GLU A 60 4.45 28.78 -12.66
CA GLU A 60 3.31 27.92 -12.97
C GLU A 60 3.76 26.49 -13.33
N ASN A 61 3.74 25.56 -12.37
CA ASN A 61 3.68 24.13 -12.71
C ASN A 61 2.92 23.29 -11.66
N PRO A 62 1.68 22.84 -11.93
CA PRO A 62 0.85 22.17 -10.93
C PRO A 62 1.23 20.71 -10.60
N GLU A 63 2.19 20.11 -11.31
CA GLU A 63 2.54 18.68 -11.14
C GLU A 63 3.60 18.38 -10.05
N LEU A 64 4.32 19.40 -9.56
CA LEU A 64 5.41 19.23 -8.57
C LEU A 64 5.10 19.79 -7.17
N ARG A 65 3.82 20.07 -6.88
CA ARG A 65 3.44 20.57 -5.54
C ARG A 65 3.64 19.51 -4.45
N ARG A 66 4.57 19.82 -3.54
CA ARG A 66 4.91 19.05 -2.33
C ARG A 66 3.68 18.94 -1.43
N ALA A 67 3.08 17.74 -1.36
CA ALA A 67 1.87 17.50 -0.59
C ALA A 67 2.14 16.82 0.76
N ARG A 68 1.66 17.46 1.83
CA ARG A 68 1.48 16.94 3.19
C ARG A 68 0.71 15.61 3.21
N THR A 69 0.91 14.84 4.27
CA THR A 69 0.27 13.53 4.51
C THR A 69 -1.25 13.64 4.51
N ARG A 70 -1.90 13.07 3.49
CA ARG A 70 -3.32 12.69 3.53
C ARG A 70 -3.45 11.18 3.35
N SER A 71 -4.08 10.55 4.34
CA SER A 71 -4.67 9.22 4.27
C SER A 71 -5.71 9.20 3.15
N ARG A 72 -5.61 8.24 2.23
CA ARG A 72 -6.56 8.12 1.12
C ARG A 72 -7.89 7.56 1.65
N SER A 73 -8.95 8.35 1.57
CA SER A 73 -10.32 7.88 1.32
C SER A 73 -10.73 8.38 -0.08
N PRO A 74 -11.48 7.61 -0.89
CA PRO A 74 -11.97 8.09 -2.17
C PRO A 74 -13.10 9.11 -1.94
N LEU A 75 -12.97 10.31 -2.50
CA LEU A 75 -14.09 11.23 -2.65
C LEU A 75 -14.79 10.90 -3.97
N ASP A 76 -16.03 10.48 -3.86
CA ASP A 76 -16.96 10.29 -4.97
C ASP A 76 -17.17 11.64 -5.67
N THR A 77 -16.89 11.72 -6.97
CA THR A 77 -17.02 12.95 -7.75
C THR A 77 -18.50 13.21 -8.05
N ARG A 78 -19.20 13.85 -7.11
CA ARG A 78 -20.52 14.42 -7.34
C ARG A 78 -20.41 15.50 -8.43
N LYS A 79 -20.94 15.22 -9.62
CA LYS A 79 -21.13 16.22 -10.68
C LYS A 79 -21.87 17.42 -10.11
N VAL A 80 -21.23 18.58 -10.17
CA VAL A 80 -21.83 19.87 -9.82
C VAL A 80 -22.93 20.15 -10.85
N ALA A 81 -24.16 20.31 -10.37
CA ALA A 81 -25.29 20.70 -11.20
C ALA A 81 -25.02 22.10 -11.79
N GLN A 82 -25.12 22.22 -13.10
CA GLN A 82 -25.02 23.49 -13.80
C GLN A 82 -26.14 24.43 -13.32
N LEU A 83 -25.73 25.63 -12.90
CA LEU A 83 -26.62 26.74 -12.57
C LEU A 83 -27.38 27.15 -13.83
N SER A 84 -28.71 27.15 -13.78
CA SER A 84 -29.58 27.55 -14.88
C SER A 84 -29.43 29.06 -15.18
N PRO A 85 -29.39 29.48 -16.47
CA PRO A 85 -29.32 30.89 -16.81
C PRO A 85 -30.68 31.60 -16.61
N LYS A 86 -30.57 32.81 -16.04
CA LYS A 86 -31.60 33.80 -15.79
C LYS A 86 -32.28 34.25 -17.11
N LYS A 87 -33.59 34.07 -17.24
CA LYS A 87 -34.41 34.66 -18.32
C LYS A 87 -34.67 36.15 -18.02
N PRO A 88 -34.62 37.04 -19.02
CA PRO A 88 -35.07 38.41 -18.87
C PRO A 88 -36.60 38.53 -19.00
N SER A 89 -37.12 39.53 -18.32
CA SER A 89 -38.50 40.01 -18.25
C SER A 89 -39.12 40.34 -19.60
N GLY A 90 -40.38 39.92 -19.80
CA GLY A 90 -41.25 40.30 -20.90
C GLY A 90 -42.72 40.26 -20.47
N THR A 91 -43.49 41.21 -20.97
CA THR A 91 -44.70 41.83 -20.42
C THR A 91 -46.01 41.10 -20.78
N ALA A 92 -46.99 41.19 -19.87
CA ALA A 92 -48.46 41.27 -20.04
C ALA A 92 -49.23 40.34 -21.01
N SER A 93 -50.23 39.61 -20.47
CA SER A 93 -51.68 39.84 -20.69
C SER A 93 -52.54 38.57 -20.61
N SER A 94 -53.72 38.75 -19.99
CA SER A 94 -54.92 37.92 -19.79
C SER A 94 -55.27 36.89 -20.88
N THR A 95 -55.93 35.73 -20.66
CA THR A 95 -57.33 35.57 -20.22
C THR A 95 -57.72 34.06 -20.16
N LEU A 96 -58.60 33.71 -19.21
CA LEU A 96 -59.74 32.75 -19.24
C LEU A 96 -59.57 31.22 -19.52
N LYS A 97 -60.17 30.43 -18.60
CA LYS A 97 -60.63 29.00 -18.64
C LYS A 97 -61.81 28.82 -19.66
N PRO A 98 -62.35 27.61 -20.02
CA PRO A 98 -62.55 26.40 -19.17
C PRO A 98 -62.63 24.96 -19.81
N ILE A 99 -62.65 23.93 -18.90
CA ILE A 99 -63.42 22.66 -18.84
C ILE A 99 -63.38 21.61 -20.00
N ALA A 100 -63.04 20.33 -19.68
CA ALA A 100 -63.93 19.13 -19.73
C ALA A 100 -63.19 17.75 -19.72
N THR A 101 -63.58 16.86 -18.78
CA THR A 101 -63.74 15.36 -18.81
C THR A 101 -62.69 14.44 -19.50
N THR A 102 -62.27 13.31 -18.92
CA THR A 102 -63.09 12.10 -18.68
C THR A 102 -62.40 11.11 -17.72
N ALA A 103 -63.21 10.40 -16.93
CA ALA A 103 -62.88 9.37 -15.93
C ALA A 103 -62.52 8.00 -16.52
N THR A 104 -61.95 7.09 -15.69
CA THR A 104 -62.25 5.63 -15.53
C THR A 104 -61.36 5.08 -14.38
N THR A 105 -61.81 5.07 -13.12
CA THR A 105 -62.29 3.91 -12.32
C THR A 105 -61.49 2.60 -12.39
N THR A 106 -60.88 2.19 -11.28
CA THR A 106 -61.29 0.98 -10.53
C THR A 106 -60.66 0.94 -9.13
N ALA A 107 -61.52 0.97 -8.11
CA ALA A 107 -61.23 0.69 -6.72
C ALA A 107 -61.76 -0.71 -6.39
N ILE A 108 -61.07 -1.46 -5.54
CA ILE A 108 -61.66 -2.58 -4.80
C ILE A 108 -61.40 -2.35 -3.32
N ALA A 109 -62.49 -2.32 -2.57
CA ALA A 109 -62.60 -2.00 -1.16
C ALA A 109 -62.42 -3.23 -0.26
N THR A 110 -61.99 -2.96 0.96
CA THR A 110 -62.11 -3.77 2.18
C THR A 110 -63.57 -3.82 2.68
N PRO A 111 -63.86 -4.68 3.69
CA PRO A 111 -64.74 -4.22 4.75
C PRO A 111 -64.25 -4.55 6.19
N ASN A 112 -64.27 -3.48 6.99
CA ASN A 112 -64.71 -3.29 8.39
C ASN A 112 -64.35 -4.26 9.54
N GLY A 113 -63.87 -3.64 10.63
CA GLY A 113 -63.96 -4.13 12.01
C GLY A 113 -63.35 -3.13 13.00
N SER A 114 -64.20 -2.42 13.74
CA SER A 114 -63.90 -1.33 14.68
C SER A 114 -63.36 -1.76 16.05
N THR A 115 -62.41 -1.01 16.61
CA THR A 115 -62.38 -0.58 18.03
C THR A 115 -61.36 0.53 18.20
N GLY A 116 -61.77 1.65 18.80
CA GLY A 116 -60.92 2.80 19.07
C GLY A 116 -60.05 2.60 20.31
N GLU A 117 -58.84 3.15 20.27
CA GLU A 117 -58.12 3.53 21.46
C GLU A 117 -57.23 4.74 21.18
N LYS A 118 -57.28 5.69 22.12
CA LYS A 118 -56.62 6.99 22.09
C LYS A 118 -55.10 6.78 22.19
N ALA A 119 -54.35 7.45 21.33
CA ALA A 119 -52.90 7.58 21.47
C ALA A 119 -52.55 8.45 22.70
N PRO A 120 -51.65 8.01 23.60
CA PRO A 120 -51.01 8.91 24.54
C PRO A 120 -49.75 9.50 23.88
N GLU A 121 -49.70 10.83 23.83
CA GLU A 121 -48.46 11.58 23.64
C GLU A 121 -47.49 11.21 24.77
N THR A 122 -46.32 10.67 24.44
CA THR A 122 -45.26 10.43 25.43
C THR A 122 -44.07 11.35 25.16
N ASN A 123 -43.82 12.18 26.17
CA ASN A 123 -42.74 13.14 26.26
C ASN A 123 -41.38 12.47 26.10
N GLY A 124 -40.58 13.00 25.18
CA GLY A 124 -39.27 12.47 24.78
C GLY A 124 -38.16 12.72 25.79
N HIS A 125 -38.11 11.94 26.87
CA HIS A 125 -36.88 11.68 27.60
C HIS A 125 -36.88 10.22 28.06
N LEU A 126 -35.85 9.46 27.64
CA LEU A 126 -35.60 8.02 27.86
C LEU A 126 -36.12 7.06 26.77
N SER A 127 -35.57 7.16 25.55
CA SER A 127 -35.56 6.02 24.61
C SER A 127 -34.35 5.13 24.87
N LEU A 128 -34.56 3.81 25.01
CA LEU A 128 -33.49 2.80 24.94
C LEU A 128 -32.71 2.94 23.62
N PRO A 129 -31.42 2.53 23.54
CA PRO A 129 -30.71 2.54 22.27
C PRO A 129 -31.41 1.58 21.30
N THR A 130 -32.16 2.11 20.34
CA THR A 130 -32.63 1.38 19.17
C THR A 130 -31.41 0.79 18.46
N PRO A 131 -31.33 -0.54 18.24
CA PRO A 131 -30.25 -1.09 17.44
C PRO A 131 -30.44 -0.59 16.02
N SER A 132 -29.50 0.23 15.55
CA SER A 132 -29.45 0.68 14.16
C SER A 132 -29.47 -0.53 13.24
N LEU A 133 -30.54 -0.66 12.44
CA LEU A 133 -30.64 -1.54 11.29
C LEU A 133 -29.72 -1.01 10.17
N TYR A 134 -28.42 -1.16 10.40
CA TYR A 134 -27.35 -1.18 9.41
C TYR A 134 -26.36 -2.20 9.96
N TYR A 135 -26.39 -3.42 9.44
CA TYR A 135 -25.49 -4.50 9.86
C TYR A 135 -24.10 -4.27 9.26
N GLY A 136 -23.47 -3.17 9.67
CA GLY A 136 -22.07 -2.85 9.44
C GLY A 136 -21.23 -3.60 10.46
N TRP A 137 -20.49 -4.58 9.97
CA TRP A 137 -19.62 -5.40 10.80
C TRP A 137 -18.41 -4.61 11.31
N SER A 138 -18.16 -4.66 12.63
CA SER A 138 -16.99 -4.08 13.30
C SER A 138 -16.08 -5.19 13.82
N TRP A 139 -14.84 -5.25 13.32
CA TRP A 139 -13.81 -6.29 13.57
C TRP A 139 -13.32 -6.46 15.04
N ARG A 140 -13.95 -5.83 16.03
CA ARG A 140 -13.65 -6.05 17.46
C ARG A 140 -13.88 -7.49 17.91
N ASP A 141 -14.73 -8.23 17.20
CA ASP A 141 -15.20 -9.56 17.62
C ASP A 141 -14.29 -10.73 17.20
N PHE A 142 -13.25 -10.49 16.40
CA PHE A 142 -12.35 -11.56 15.92
C PHE A 142 -11.19 -11.91 16.87
N SER A 143 -11.09 -11.25 18.01
CA SER A 143 -9.98 -11.39 18.97
C SER A 143 -10.45 -12.05 20.27
N ARG A 144 -10.87 -13.31 20.20
CA ARG A 144 -10.93 -14.18 21.39
C ARG A 144 -9.64 -15.01 21.41
N SER A 145 -8.55 -14.53 22.00
CA SER A 145 -8.37 -14.26 23.43
C SER A 145 -8.18 -12.78 23.77
N PRO A 146 -9.10 -12.17 24.53
CA PRO A 146 -8.77 -10.97 25.28
C PRO A 146 -7.93 -11.41 26.46
N SER A 147 -6.74 -10.83 26.65
CA SER A 147 -6.25 -10.72 28.02
C SER A 147 -7.36 -9.99 28.81
N PRO A 148 -7.83 -10.55 29.94
CA PRO A 148 -9.07 -10.14 30.58
C PRO A 148 -9.06 -8.70 31.10
N LEU A 149 -7.95 -7.97 30.93
CA LEU A 149 -7.76 -6.62 31.42
C LEU A 149 -7.30 -5.60 30.36
N GLY A 150 -7.07 -5.99 29.09
CA GLY A 150 -6.68 -5.01 28.06
C GLY A 150 -5.45 -4.14 28.41
N LEU A 151 -4.61 -4.62 29.32
CA LEU A 151 -3.67 -3.81 30.10
C LEU A 151 -2.29 -3.62 29.44
N ILE A 152 -2.09 -4.15 28.22
CA ILE A 152 -0.81 -4.03 27.51
C ILE A 152 -1.04 -3.33 26.17
N PRO A 153 -0.75 -2.02 26.07
CA PRO A 153 -0.90 -1.23 24.84
C PRO A 153 -0.14 -1.80 23.64
N ILE A 154 0.87 -2.65 23.89
CA ILE A 154 1.78 -3.19 22.88
C ILE A 154 1.05 -4.02 21.81
N HIS A 155 0.03 -4.79 22.16
CA HIS A 155 -0.71 -5.62 21.18
C HIS A 155 -1.52 -4.78 20.19
N ARG A 156 -2.00 -3.61 20.60
CA ARG A 156 -2.72 -2.69 19.69
C ARG A 156 -1.75 -2.04 18.70
N HIS A 157 -0.59 -1.59 19.18
CA HIS A 157 0.47 -1.04 18.33
C HIS A 157 1.05 -2.07 17.37
N TRP A 158 1.20 -3.31 17.82
CA TRP A 158 1.68 -4.41 16.98
C TRP A 158 0.67 -4.76 15.89
N ARG A 159 -0.63 -4.82 16.23
CA ARG A 159 -1.71 -5.03 15.25
C ARG A 159 -1.74 -3.91 14.21
N THR A 160 -1.72 -2.64 14.62
CA THR A 160 -1.71 -1.51 13.68
C THR A 160 -0.45 -1.49 12.83
N PHE A 161 0.71 -1.87 13.38
CA PHE A 161 1.96 -2.02 12.63
C PHE A 161 1.89 -3.13 11.58
N VAL A 162 1.41 -4.31 11.96
CA VAL A 162 1.26 -5.49 11.09
C VAL A 162 0.35 -5.18 9.90
N HIS A 163 -0.78 -4.51 10.14
CA HIS A 163 -1.69 -4.08 9.07
C HIS A 163 -1.10 -2.95 8.24
N LYS A 164 -0.55 -1.90 8.87
CA LYS A 164 0.02 -0.75 8.16
C LYS A 164 1.18 -1.14 7.22
N HIS A 165 1.97 -2.14 7.59
CA HIS A 165 3.10 -2.61 6.80
C HIS A 165 2.82 -3.86 5.98
N GLU A 166 1.58 -4.36 5.96
CA GLU A 166 1.17 -5.58 5.23
C GLU A 166 2.08 -6.78 5.56
N VAL A 167 2.47 -6.94 6.82
CA VAL A 167 3.50 -7.91 7.25
C VAL A 167 3.15 -9.35 6.88
N PRO A 168 1.91 -9.86 7.07
CA PRO A 168 1.59 -11.26 6.77
C PRO A 168 1.73 -11.57 5.28
N ARG A 169 1.22 -10.68 4.42
CA ARG A 169 1.38 -10.79 2.96
C ARG A 169 2.85 -10.82 2.56
N LYS A 170 3.65 -9.90 3.10
CA LYS A 170 5.09 -9.83 2.78
C LYS A 170 5.84 -11.06 3.27
N ALA A 171 5.50 -11.58 4.45
CA ALA A 171 6.08 -12.81 4.96
C ALA A 171 5.76 -13.99 4.03
N LEU A 172 4.50 -14.12 3.58
CA LEU A 172 4.13 -15.11 2.56
C LEU A 172 4.95 -14.92 1.28
N HIS A 173 5.01 -13.69 0.78
CA HIS A 173 5.72 -13.35 -0.45
C HIS A 173 7.22 -13.69 -0.38
N VAL A 174 7.90 -13.32 0.71
CA VAL A 174 9.32 -13.65 0.97
C VAL A 174 9.53 -15.16 1.15
N SER A 175 8.60 -15.85 1.80
CA SER A 175 8.69 -17.29 2.06
C SER A 175 8.72 -18.11 0.77
N ILE A 176 8.05 -17.63 -0.28
CA ILE A 176 8.06 -18.30 -1.59
C ILE A 176 9.45 -18.27 -2.21
N GLY A 177 10.23 -17.20 -2.03
CA GLY A 177 11.63 -17.17 -2.47
C GLY A 177 12.47 -18.27 -1.80
N PHE A 178 12.30 -18.48 -0.50
CA PHE A 178 12.97 -19.59 0.20
C PHE A 178 12.47 -20.96 -0.27
N PHE A 179 11.18 -21.09 -0.59
CA PHE A 179 10.62 -22.30 -1.17
C PHE A 179 11.21 -22.61 -2.56
N VAL A 180 11.40 -21.59 -3.40
CA VAL A 180 12.06 -21.72 -4.71
C VAL A 180 13.52 -22.16 -4.53
N VAL A 181 14.25 -21.58 -3.58
CA VAL A 181 15.61 -22.04 -3.24
C VAL A 181 15.61 -23.51 -2.80
N TRP A 182 14.65 -23.93 -1.98
CA TRP A 182 14.52 -25.33 -1.56
C TRP A 182 14.23 -26.28 -2.73
N LEU A 183 13.34 -25.89 -3.66
CA LEU A 183 13.06 -26.65 -4.87
C LEU A 183 14.29 -26.77 -5.77
N TYR A 184 15.04 -25.67 -5.92
CA TYR A 184 16.31 -25.65 -6.65
C TYR A 184 17.33 -26.63 -6.02
N LEU A 185 17.52 -26.55 -4.70
CA LEU A 185 18.43 -27.40 -3.95
C LEU A 185 18.06 -28.89 -3.99
N SER A 186 16.77 -29.19 -4.16
CA SER A 186 16.25 -30.55 -4.31
C SER A 186 16.44 -31.09 -5.74
N GLY A 187 17.03 -30.32 -6.66
CA GLY A 187 17.26 -30.70 -8.06
C GLY A 187 15.98 -30.76 -8.90
N THR A 188 14.91 -30.10 -8.45
CA THR A 188 13.63 -30.10 -9.17
C THR A 188 13.75 -29.27 -10.45
N GLN A 189 13.25 -29.80 -11.57
CA GLN A 189 13.23 -29.09 -12.84
C GLN A 189 12.06 -28.10 -12.91
N THR A 190 12.23 -26.95 -13.57
CA THR A 190 11.20 -25.89 -13.57
C THR A 190 9.89 -26.35 -14.19
N TYR A 191 9.96 -27.15 -15.25
CA TYR A 191 8.80 -27.71 -15.94
C TYR A 191 7.97 -28.65 -15.05
N SER A 192 8.58 -29.38 -14.11
CA SER A 192 7.82 -30.27 -13.22
C SER A 192 7.05 -29.50 -12.14
N VAL A 193 7.43 -28.26 -11.84
CA VAL A 193 6.70 -27.38 -10.91
C VAL A 193 5.46 -26.77 -11.57
N CYS A 194 5.51 -26.52 -12.88
CA CYS A 194 4.44 -25.87 -13.66
C CYS A 194 3.03 -26.50 -13.48
N PRO A 195 2.83 -27.83 -13.50
CA PRO A 195 1.50 -28.42 -13.25
C PRO A 195 0.99 -28.15 -11.83
N TYR A 196 1.86 -28.08 -10.81
CA TYR A 196 1.45 -27.73 -9.45
C TYR A 196 1.06 -26.25 -9.33
N LEU A 197 1.80 -25.36 -9.99
CA LEU A 197 1.44 -23.94 -10.09
C LEU A 197 0.06 -23.77 -10.74
N MET A 198 -0.21 -24.47 -11.84
CA MET A 198 -1.50 -24.41 -12.53
C MET A 198 -2.62 -25.08 -11.70
N GLY A 199 -2.31 -26.18 -11.04
CA GLY A 199 -3.20 -26.88 -10.11
C GLY A 199 -3.58 -26.04 -8.89
N ALA A 200 -2.74 -25.06 -8.49
CA ALA A 200 -3.09 -24.06 -7.49
C ALA A 200 -3.83 -22.86 -8.11
N LEU A 201 -3.37 -22.36 -9.26
CA LEU A 201 -3.91 -21.17 -9.93
C LEU A 201 -5.37 -21.35 -10.34
N ILE A 202 -5.72 -22.47 -10.98
CA ILE A 202 -7.10 -22.68 -11.49
C ILE A 202 -8.12 -22.67 -10.34
N PRO A 203 -7.96 -23.46 -9.25
CA PRO A 203 -8.90 -23.42 -8.14
C PRO A 203 -8.90 -22.07 -7.42
N ILE A 204 -7.74 -21.44 -7.20
CA ILE A 204 -7.67 -20.14 -6.53
C ILE A 204 -8.39 -19.07 -7.35
N ALA A 205 -8.16 -19.02 -8.66
CA ALA A 205 -8.85 -18.08 -9.55
C ALA A 205 -10.36 -18.35 -9.62
N ALA A 206 -10.78 -19.62 -9.66
CA ALA A 206 -12.20 -19.99 -9.63
C ALA A 206 -12.88 -19.55 -8.32
N VAL A 207 -12.23 -19.77 -7.17
CA VAL A 207 -12.70 -19.29 -5.87
C VAL A 207 -12.77 -17.75 -5.85
N ASP A 208 -11.80 -17.07 -6.46
CA ASP A 208 -11.76 -15.60 -6.55
C ASP A 208 -12.93 -15.05 -7.38
N VAL A 209 -13.28 -15.72 -8.49
CA VAL A 209 -14.47 -15.37 -9.29
C VAL A 209 -15.74 -15.60 -8.47
N VAL A 210 -15.88 -16.76 -7.82
CA VAL A 210 -17.07 -17.10 -7.01
C VAL A 210 -17.30 -16.09 -5.87
N ARG A 211 -16.24 -15.59 -5.21
CA ARG A 211 -16.41 -14.56 -4.17
C ARG A 211 -16.96 -13.24 -4.68
N HIS A 212 -16.71 -12.87 -5.94
CA HIS A 212 -17.29 -11.66 -6.51
C HIS A 212 -18.79 -11.81 -6.80
N HIS A 213 -19.25 -13.04 -7.08
CA HIS A 213 -20.66 -13.31 -7.36
C HIS A 213 -21.50 -13.56 -6.09
N TYR A 214 -20.91 -14.10 -5.01
CA TYR A 214 -21.66 -14.48 -3.81
C TYR A 214 -21.18 -13.76 -2.54
N GLN A 215 -21.92 -12.70 -2.17
CA GLN A 215 -21.59 -11.81 -1.04
C GLN A 215 -21.43 -12.51 0.33
N PRO A 216 -22.25 -13.51 0.71
CA PRO A 216 -22.01 -14.26 1.94
C PRO A 216 -20.68 -15.01 1.94
N PHE A 217 -20.28 -15.57 0.81
CA PHE A 217 -18.99 -16.23 0.67
C PHE A 217 -17.83 -15.24 0.64
N ASN A 218 -18.00 -14.05 0.03
CA ASN A 218 -16.99 -12.99 0.13
C ASN A 218 -16.72 -12.61 1.60
N ARG A 219 -17.77 -12.51 2.43
CA ARG A 219 -17.61 -12.23 3.88
C ARG A 219 -16.82 -13.34 4.59
N LEU A 220 -17.08 -14.60 4.27
CA LEU A 220 -16.32 -15.73 4.82
C LEU A 220 -14.86 -15.72 4.33
N TYR A 221 -14.65 -15.48 3.04
CA TYR A 221 -13.34 -15.41 2.40
C TYR A 221 -12.48 -14.31 3.04
N VAL A 222 -13.00 -13.09 3.14
CA VAL A 222 -12.32 -11.94 3.77
C VAL A 222 -12.09 -12.19 5.27
N LYS A 223 -13.00 -12.89 5.95
CA LYS A 223 -12.86 -13.27 7.35
C LYS A 223 -11.68 -14.22 7.58
N VAL A 224 -11.40 -15.13 6.64
CA VAL A 224 -10.32 -16.12 6.75
C VAL A 224 -9.00 -15.60 6.16
N LEU A 225 -9.05 -14.99 4.97
CA LEU A 225 -7.87 -14.62 4.19
C LEU A 225 -7.56 -13.11 4.19
N GLY A 226 -8.40 -12.28 4.80
CA GLY A 226 -8.25 -10.83 4.79
C GLY A 226 -6.94 -10.32 5.40
N ALA A 227 -6.28 -11.10 6.26
CA ALA A 227 -4.96 -10.75 6.79
C ALA A 227 -3.84 -10.78 5.74
N LEU A 228 -4.02 -11.55 4.66
CA LEU A 228 -3.10 -11.67 3.53
C LEU A 228 -3.47 -10.74 2.36
N MET A 229 -4.70 -10.23 2.33
CA MET A 229 -5.21 -9.40 1.26
C MET A 229 -4.85 -7.92 1.45
N ARG A 230 -4.64 -7.20 0.33
CA ARG A 230 -4.61 -5.73 0.29
C ARG A 230 -6.03 -5.16 0.27
N GLU A 231 -6.22 -3.93 0.73
CA GLU A 231 -7.54 -3.27 0.75
C GLU A 231 -8.17 -3.16 -0.66
N SER A 232 -7.36 -2.96 -1.69
CA SER A 232 -7.81 -2.91 -3.09
C SER A 232 -8.34 -4.26 -3.61
N GLU A 233 -7.92 -5.37 -3.02
CA GLU A 233 -8.32 -6.73 -3.40
C GLU A 233 -9.67 -7.13 -2.81
N PHE A 234 -10.25 -6.30 -1.94
CA PHE A 234 -11.62 -6.52 -1.49
C PHE A 234 -12.62 -6.38 -2.65
N SER A 235 -12.44 -5.36 -3.48
CA SER A 235 -13.26 -5.10 -4.68
C SER A 235 -12.65 -5.66 -5.97
N GLY A 236 -11.33 -5.79 -6.04
CA GLY A 236 -10.61 -6.35 -7.19
C GLY A 236 -10.20 -7.81 -7.01
N TYR A 237 -9.51 -8.36 -8.01
CA TYR A 237 -8.96 -9.71 -7.97
C TYR A 237 -7.80 -9.84 -6.97
N ASN A 238 -7.60 -11.04 -6.42
CA ASN A 238 -6.54 -11.30 -5.45
C ASN A 238 -5.15 -11.37 -6.13
N GLY A 239 -4.18 -10.64 -5.57
CA GLY A 239 -2.80 -10.58 -6.06
C GLY A 239 -2.09 -11.94 -6.17
N VAL A 240 -2.54 -12.96 -5.42
CA VAL A 240 -2.01 -14.33 -5.51
C VAL A 240 -2.20 -14.94 -6.90
N ILE A 241 -3.27 -14.58 -7.61
CA ILE A 241 -3.51 -15.08 -8.99
C ILE A 241 -2.41 -14.59 -9.92
N PHE A 242 -2.13 -13.28 -9.87
CA PHE A 242 -1.08 -12.66 -10.68
C PHE A 242 0.31 -13.16 -10.29
N TYR A 243 0.55 -13.42 -9.00
CA TYR A 243 1.79 -14.03 -8.52
C TYR A 243 2.01 -15.42 -9.12
N LEU A 244 1.00 -16.30 -9.01
CA LEU A 244 1.08 -17.66 -9.54
C LEU A 244 1.24 -17.66 -11.06
N LEU A 245 0.54 -16.76 -11.76
CA LEU A 245 0.65 -16.62 -13.20
C LEU A 245 2.04 -16.09 -13.62
N GLY A 246 2.58 -15.10 -12.91
CA GLY A 246 3.91 -14.55 -13.15
C GLY A 246 5.01 -15.59 -12.89
N ALA A 247 4.92 -16.32 -11.79
CA ALA A 247 5.85 -17.41 -11.47
C ALA A 247 5.75 -18.56 -12.49
N TRP A 248 4.54 -18.96 -12.89
CA TRP A 248 4.34 -19.96 -13.94
C TRP A 248 4.95 -19.50 -15.26
N THR A 249 4.69 -18.25 -15.68
CA THR A 249 5.24 -17.70 -16.93
C THR A 249 6.77 -17.70 -16.89
N ALA A 250 7.37 -17.25 -15.78
CA ALA A 250 8.82 -17.21 -15.65
C ALA A 250 9.46 -18.61 -15.68
N LEU A 251 8.87 -19.58 -14.98
CA LEU A 251 9.41 -20.94 -14.91
C LEU A 251 9.15 -21.79 -16.16
N TYR A 252 8.11 -21.46 -16.92
CA TYR A 252 7.73 -22.19 -18.13
C TYR A 252 8.50 -21.71 -19.37
N PHE A 253 8.66 -20.38 -19.53
CA PHE A 253 9.26 -19.81 -20.75
C PHE A 253 10.76 -19.56 -20.66
N PHE A 254 11.32 -19.38 -19.46
CA PHE A 254 12.75 -19.12 -19.30
C PHE A 254 13.54 -20.37 -18.91
N PRO A 255 14.84 -20.43 -19.27
CA PRO A 255 15.75 -21.43 -18.74
C PRO A 255 15.80 -21.40 -17.21
N LYS A 256 16.17 -22.53 -16.62
CA LYS A 256 16.04 -22.76 -15.17
C LYS A 256 16.70 -21.68 -14.32
N ASP A 257 17.91 -21.26 -14.67
CA ASP A 257 18.64 -20.21 -13.94
C ASP A 257 17.91 -18.85 -14.01
N VAL A 258 17.45 -18.46 -15.19
CA VAL A 258 16.71 -17.20 -15.39
C VAL A 258 15.32 -17.24 -14.74
N GLY A 259 14.59 -18.35 -14.86
CA GLY A 259 13.27 -18.51 -14.26
C GLY A 259 13.30 -18.51 -12.73
N VAL A 260 14.30 -19.19 -12.13
CA VAL A 260 14.54 -19.13 -10.69
C VAL A 260 14.93 -17.71 -10.27
N MET A 261 15.82 -17.04 -11.00
CA MET A 261 16.18 -15.66 -10.68
C MET A 261 14.99 -14.71 -10.77
N ALA A 262 14.19 -14.77 -11.83
CA ALA A 262 12.99 -13.95 -11.99
C ALA A 262 11.99 -14.12 -10.82
N THR A 263 11.78 -15.36 -10.37
CA THR A 263 10.91 -15.64 -9.22
C THR A 263 11.50 -15.19 -7.88
N LEU A 264 12.82 -15.29 -7.69
CA LEU A 264 13.51 -14.73 -6.52
C LEU A 264 13.44 -13.20 -6.49
N LEU A 265 13.59 -12.53 -7.65
CA LEU A 265 13.44 -11.09 -7.76
C LEU A 265 12.01 -10.66 -7.44
N LEU A 266 11.00 -11.34 -7.99
CA LEU A 266 9.60 -11.13 -7.57
C LEU A 266 9.47 -11.25 -6.06
N SER A 267 10.02 -12.29 -5.44
CA SER A 267 9.89 -12.51 -3.99
C SER A 267 10.61 -11.45 -3.14
N TRP A 268 11.92 -11.32 -3.30
CA TRP A 268 12.74 -10.52 -2.39
C TRP A 268 12.85 -9.05 -2.80
N CYS A 269 12.87 -8.75 -4.11
CA CYS A 269 12.99 -7.37 -4.56
C CYS A 269 11.67 -6.61 -4.44
N ASP A 270 10.50 -7.18 -4.76
CA ASP A 270 9.19 -6.53 -4.55
C ASP A 270 8.94 -6.24 -3.07
N THR A 271 9.27 -7.19 -2.20
CA THR A 271 9.08 -7.01 -0.75
C THR A 271 10.02 -5.94 -0.20
N ALA A 272 11.26 -5.85 -0.70
CA ALA A 272 12.17 -4.76 -0.39
C ALA A 272 11.65 -3.42 -0.93
N ALA A 273 11.28 -3.35 -2.21
CA ALA A 273 10.78 -2.15 -2.88
C ALA A 273 9.57 -1.57 -2.14
N SER A 274 8.58 -2.40 -1.84
CA SER A 274 7.36 -1.96 -1.16
C SER A 274 7.59 -1.65 0.33
N THR A 275 8.60 -2.23 0.98
CA THR A 275 8.93 -1.94 2.39
C THR A 275 9.69 -0.63 2.51
N PHE A 276 10.79 -0.47 1.78
CA PHE A 276 11.60 0.74 1.81
C PHE A 276 10.91 1.91 1.08
N GLY A 277 10.10 1.63 0.07
CA GLY A 277 9.26 2.64 -0.60
C GLY A 277 8.20 3.22 0.34
N ARG A 278 7.57 2.41 1.21
CA ARG A 278 6.63 2.92 2.22
C ARG A 278 7.31 3.64 3.38
N LEU A 279 8.48 3.17 3.79
CA LEU A 279 9.21 3.73 4.93
C LEU A 279 9.94 5.04 4.57
N TYR A 280 10.62 5.07 3.44
CA TYR A 280 11.51 6.16 3.02
C TYR A 280 11.09 6.87 1.74
N GLY A 281 10.04 6.42 1.04
CA GLY A 281 9.58 7.07 -0.20
C GLY A 281 9.08 8.51 -0.02
N ARG A 282 8.83 8.95 1.22
CA ARG A 282 8.53 10.36 1.53
C ARG A 282 9.75 11.28 1.50
N TYR A 283 10.94 10.72 1.63
CA TYR A 283 12.22 11.46 1.70
C TYR A 283 12.97 11.45 0.39
N THR A 284 12.50 10.70 -0.60
CA THR A 284 13.18 10.52 -1.89
C THR A 284 12.28 10.99 -3.03
N PRO A 285 12.86 11.37 -4.19
CA PRO A 285 12.09 11.71 -5.38
C PRO A 285 11.13 10.58 -5.76
N ARG A 286 9.91 10.94 -6.15
CA ARG A 286 8.98 9.99 -6.75
C ARG A 286 9.35 9.81 -8.20
N LEU A 287 9.63 8.57 -8.59
CA LEU A 287 9.96 8.25 -9.97
C LEU A 287 8.70 8.12 -10.82
N ARG A 288 7.60 7.66 -10.21
CA ARG A 288 6.26 7.57 -10.82
C ARG A 288 5.19 7.69 -9.74
N ARG A 289 3.92 7.84 -10.13
CA ARG A 289 2.78 7.76 -9.20
C ARG A 289 2.84 6.43 -8.41
N GLY A 290 3.09 6.53 -7.10
CA GLY A 290 3.15 5.37 -6.20
C GLY A 290 4.52 4.70 -6.09
N LYS A 291 5.48 5.02 -6.98
CA LYS A 291 6.82 4.40 -6.99
C LYS A 291 7.89 5.45 -6.64
N SER A 292 8.81 5.09 -5.75
CA SER A 292 9.79 6.02 -5.17
C SER A 292 11.21 5.55 -5.43
N LEU A 293 12.15 6.51 -5.52
CA LEU A 293 13.57 6.18 -5.70
C LEU A 293 14.10 5.28 -4.56
N ALA A 294 13.61 5.46 -3.32
CA ALA A 294 13.94 4.58 -2.20
C ALA A 294 13.50 3.12 -2.41
N GLY A 295 12.34 2.91 -3.03
CA GLY A 295 11.86 1.56 -3.38
C GLY A 295 12.71 0.94 -4.48
N SER A 296 12.96 1.70 -5.56
CA SER A 296 13.78 1.24 -6.68
C SER A 296 15.24 0.97 -6.28
N SER A 297 15.84 1.78 -5.40
CA SER A 297 17.19 1.53 -4.91
C SER A 297 17.26 0.30 -4.00
N ALA A 298 16.23 0.06 -3.19
CA ALA A 298 16.13 -1.17 -2.42
C ALA A 298 15.98 -2.40 -3.32
N ALA A 299 15.15 -2.34 -4.35
CA ALA A 299 15.02 -3.39 -5.36
C ALA A 299 16.36 -3.66 -6.06
N PHE A 300 17.08 -2.60 -6.43
CA PHE A 300 18.41 -2.71 -7.05
C PHE A 300 19.39 -3.44 -6.14
N LEU A 301 19.55 -3.00 -4.89
CA LEU A 301 20.52 -3.59 -3.96
C LEU A 301 20.17 -5.04 -3.61
N VAL A 302 18.90 -5.34 -3.37
CA VAL A 302 18.45 -6.71 -3.11
C VAL A 302 18.59 -7.58 -4.35
N GLY A 303 18.35 -7.03 -5.55
CA GLY A 303 18.54 -7.73 -6.82
C GLY A 303 20.01 -8.10 -7.07
N VAL A 304 20.94 -7.16 -6.83
CA VAL A 304 22.38 -7.42 -6.85
C VAL A 304 22.74 -8.52 -5.85
N GLY A 305 22.30 -8.41 -4.59
CA GLY A 305 22.57 -9.41 -3.56
C GLY A 305 22.00 -10.79 -3.90
N THR A 306 20.82 -10.83 -4.50
CA THR A 306 20.15 -12.07 -4.95
C THR A 306 20.95 -12.74 -6.07
N ALA A 307 21.46 -11.98 -7.03
CA ALA A 307 22.27 -12.50 -8.13
C ALA A 307 23.64 -13.01 -7.65
N VAL A 308 24.31 -12.27 -6.75
CA VAL A 308 25.54 -12.73 -6.10
C VAL A 308 25.29 -14.01 -5.30
N TYR A 309 24.19 -14.07 -4.56
CA TYR A 309 23.81 -15.26 -3.80
C TYR A 309 23.55 -16.46 -4.72
N PHE A 310 22.74 -16.30 -5.77
CA PHE A 310 22.33 -17.40 -6.64
C PHE A 310 23.47 -17.87 -7.56
N TRP A 311 24.00 -17.01 -8.42
CA TRP A 311 25.04 -17.38 -9.38
C TRP A 311 26.45 -17.39 -8.80
N GLY A 312 26.71 -16.60 -7.75
CA GLY A 312 28.04 -16.54 -7.13
C GLY A 312 28.27 -17.61 -6.08
N TRP A 313 27.23 -18.07 -5.37
CA TRP A 313 27.36 -19.04 -4.28
C TRP A 313 26.50 -20.29 -4.47
N LEU A 314 25.18 -20.15 -4.65
CA LEU A 314 24.26 -21.30 -4.64
C LEU A 314 24.48 -22.26 -5.82
N ALA A 315 24.50 -21.74 -7.05
CA ALA A 315 24.65 -22.54 -8.26
C ALA A 315 26.05 -23.19 -8.35
N PRO A 316 27.17 -22.50 -8.08
CA PRO A 316 28.48 -23.14 -8.09
C PRO A 316 28.69 -24.18 -6.97
N THR A 317 28.13 -23.97 -5.77
CA THR A 317 28.36 -24.88 -4.62
C THR A 317 27.56 -26.18 -4.71
N LYS A 318 26.38 -26.14 -5.31
CA LYS A 318 25.51 -27.31 -5.45
C LYS A 318 25.57 -27.95 -6.82
N GLY A 319 26.17 -27.24 -7.77
CA GLY A 319 26.42 -27.70 -9.12
C GLY A 319 25.15 -27.75 -9.97
N PRO A 320 25.32 -27.84 -11.29
CA PRO A 320 24.21 -28.14 -12.18
C PRO A 320 23.70 -29.56 -11.88
N PHE A 321 22.38 -29.67 -11.67
CA PHE A 321 21.71 -30.95 -11.52
C PHE A 321 21.46 -31.59 -12.89
N PRO A 322 21.19 -32.91 -12.97
CA PRO A 322 20.78 -33.54 -14.23
C PRO A 322 19.59 -32.82 -14.86
N GLY A 323 19.75 -32.33 -16.10
CA GLY A 323 18.77 -31.49 -16.81
C GLY A 323 19.07 -29.98 -16.83
N ASP A 324 20.13 -29.54 -16.14
CA ASP A 324 20.54 -28.12 -16.05
C ASP A 324 21.49 -27.70 -17.18
N GLU A 325 21.56 -28.48 -18.27
CA GLU A 325 22.43 -28.22 -19.44
C GLU A 325 22.12 -26.87 -20.12
N ASN A 326 20.91 -26.35 -19.89
CA ASN A 326 20.43 -25.09 -20.46
C ASN A 326 20.68 -23.86 -19.58
N PHE A 327 21.55 -23.95 -18.56
CA PHE A 327 21.93 -22.76 -17.79
C PHE A 327 22.57 -21.72 -18.69
N MET A 328 21.99 -20.52 -18.71
CA MET A 328 22.47 -19.46 -19.58
C MET A 328 23.71 -18.79 -19.03
N PHE A 329 23.75 -18.51 -17.72
CA PHE A 329 24.94 -17.90 -17.14
C PHE A 329 25.97 -18.95 -16.73
N THR A 330 27.04 -19.03 -17.50
CA THR A 330 28.15 -19.98 -17.31
C THR A 330 29.38 -19.37 -16.62
N GLY A 331 29.27 -18.14 -16.11
CA GLY A 331 30.40 -17.42 -15.50
C GLY A 331 31.31 -16.70 -16.51
N THR A 332 30.95 -16.70 -17.80
CA THR A 332 31.61 -15.93 -18.85
C THR A 332 30.59 -15.03 -19.55
N LEU A 333 30.98 -13.80 -19.89
CA LEU A 333 30.21 -12.92 -20.76
C LEU A 333 31.08 -12.46 -21.94
N ARG A 334 30.52 -12.45 -23.13
CA ARG A 334 31.18 -12.10 -24.39
C ARG A 334 30.49 -10.91 -25.02
N LEU A 335 31.26 -9.93 -25.50
CA LEU A 335 30.70 -8.85 -26.29
C LEU A 335 30.34 -9.39 -27.70
N PRO A 336 29.16 -9.05 -28.26
CA PRO A 336 28.84 -9.34 -29.65
C PRO A 336 29.92 -8.83 -30.60
N GLN A 337 30.24 -9.60 -31.64
CA GLN A 337 31.36 -9.31 -32.54
C GLN A 337 31.23 -7.93 -33.20
N LEU A 338 30.02 -7.52 -33.57
CA LEU A 338 29.74 -6.18 -34.09
C LEU A 338 30.13 -5.05 -33.13
N LEU A 339 29.91 -5.24 -31.82
CA LEU A 339 30.30 -4.26 -30.80
C LEU A 339 31.79 -4.35 -30.49
N ALA A 340 32.38 -5.55 -30.54
CA ALA A 340 33.80 -5.75 -30.33
C ALA A 340 34.63 -5.05 -31.41
N ASP A 341 34.20 -5.17 -32.67
CA ASP A 341 34.82 -4.52 -33.82
C ASP A 341 34.65 -2.99 -33.75
N ALA A 342 33.48 -2.49 -33.31
CA ALA A 342 33.24 -1.06 -33.12
C ALA A 342 34.12 -0.43 -32.02
N VAL A 343 34.48 -1.19 -30.99
CA VAL A 343 35.36 -0.75 -29.89
C VAL A 343 36.84 -1.09 -30.17
N GLY A 344 37.14 -1.77 -31.27
CA GLY A 344 38.51 -2.18 -31.65
C GLY A 344 39.11 -3.23 -30.72
N LEU A 345 38.28 -4.04 -30.05
CA LEU A 345 38.71 -5.08 -29.12
C LEU A 345 38.92 -6.41 -29.85
N THR A 346 40.06 -7.06 -29.57
CA THR A 346 40.27 -8.44 -30.06
C THR A 346 39.30 -9.40 -29.36
N PRO A 347 38.88 -10.51 -30.02
CA PRO A 347 37.88 -11.44 -29.48
C PRO A 347 38.22 -12.00 -28.09
N ALA A 348 39.52 -12.19 -27.83
CA ALA A 348 40.02 -12.66 -26.53
C ALA A 348 39.90 -11.62 -25.40
N LYS A 349 39.97 -10.32 -25.72
CA LYS A 349 39.78 -9.21 -24.77
C LYS A 349 38.32 -8.79 -24.63
N ALA A 350 37.46 -9.18 -25.58
CA ALA A 350 36.03 -8.94 -25.56
C ALA A 350 35.24 -9.93 -24.66
N THR A 351 35.94 -10.87 -24.00
CA THR A 351 35.35 -11.82 -23.06
C THR A 351 35.76 -11.49 -21.64
N ILE A 352 34.79 -11.35 -20.75
CA ILE A 352 35.02 -11.24 -19.29
C ILE A 352 34.57 -12.53 -18.62
N SER A 353 35.27 -12.94 -17.55
CA SER A 353 34.99 -14.18 -16.84
C SER A 353 35.15 -14.04 -15.32
N GLY A 354 34.64 -15.03 -14.59
CA GLY A 354 34.80 -15.11 -13.14
C GLY A 354 34.10 -13.98 -12.39
N GLY A 355 34.80 -13.40 -11.40
CA GLY A 355 34.22 -12.38 -10.52
C GLY A 355 33.76 -11.11 -11.26
N LEU A 356 34.42 -10.72 -12.35
CA LEU A 356 34.01 -9.56 -13.15
C LEU A 356 32.71 -9.84 -13.91
N ALA A 357 32.57 -11.01 -14.53
CA ALA A 357 31.34 -11.42 -15.20
C ALA A 357 30.17 -11.50 -14.20
N LEU A 358 30.41 -12.08 -13.02
CA LEU A 358 29.43 -12.12 -11.94
C LEU A 358 29.04 -10.71 -11.47
N GLY A 359 30.00 -9.80 -11.33
CA GLY A 359 29.75 -8.41 -10.95
C GLY A 359 28.84 -7.70 -11.96
N VAL A 360 29.14 -7.82 -13.26
CA VAL A 360 28.31 -7.27 -14.33
C VAL A 360 26.91 -7.87 -14.32
N MET A 361 26.80 -9.21 -14.24
CA MET A 361 25.50 -9.88 -14.13
C MET A 361 24.70 -9.40 -12.92
N SER A 362 25.34 -9.25 -11.77
CA SER A 362 24.66 -8.86 -10.54
C SER A 362 24.13 -7.44 -10.61
N VAL A 363 24.94 -6.51 -11.11
CA VAL A 363 24.51 -5.12 -11.37
C VAL A 363 23.38 -5.10 -12.38
N TRP A 364 23.48 -5.85 -13.48
CA TRP A 364 22.43 -5.95 -14.48
C TRP A 364 21.12 -6.49 -13.90
N SER A 365 21.16 -7.58 -13.14
CA SER A 365 19.97 -8.12 -12.45
C SER A 365 19.34 -7.13 -11.48
N GLY A 366 20.16 -6.38 -10.74
CA GLY A 366 19.67 -5.28 -9.90
C GLY A 366 18.98 -4.19 -10.71
N LEU A 367 19.59 -3.75 -11.83
CA LEU A 367 19.00 -2.73 -12.72
C LEU A 367 17.67 -3.21 -13.29
N VAL A 368 17.63 -4.44 -13.78
CA VAL A 368 16.44 -5.06 -14.35
C VAL A 368 15.34 -5.23 -13.29
N ALA A 369 15.68 -5.60 -12.05
CA ALA A 369 14.73 -5.67 -10.95
C ALA A 369 14.13 -4.29 -10.62
N ALA A 370 14.98 -3.27 -10.49
CA ALA A 370 14.54 -1.90 -10.23
C ALA A 370 13.74 -1.29 -11.39
N ALA A 371 14.11 -1.61 -12.63
CA ALA A 371 13.37 -1.16 -13.81
C ALA A 371 12.01 -1.85 -13.91
N SER A 372 11.95 -3.18 -13.70
CA SER A 372 10.70 -3.95 -13.71
C SER A 372 9.73 -3.48 -12.63
N GLU A 373 10.28 -3.06 -11.47
CA GLU A 373 9.50 -2.42 -10.42
C GLU A 373 8.95 -1.06 -10.86
N VAL A 374 9.64 -0.27 -11.68
CA VAL A 374 9.20 1.10 -12.07
C VAL A 374 8.23 1.09 -13.26
N VAL A 375 8.43 0.13 -14.16
CA VAL A 375 7.55 -0.08 -15.32
C VAL A 375 6.18 -0.53 -14.81
N ASP A 376 5.14 -0.01 -15.44
CA ASP A 376 3.77 -0.49 -15.25
C ASP A 376 3.22 -0.68 -16.66
N LEU A 377 2.94 -1.95 -16.97
CA LEU A 377 2.48 -2.43 -18.26
C LEU A 377 0.96 -2.48 -18.22
N PHE A 378 0.31 -1.57 -18.95
CA PHE A 378 -1.14 -1.60 -19.18
C PHE A 378 -2.00 -1.69 -17.90
N GLY A 379 -1.49 -1.25 -16.73
CA GLY A 379 -2.19 -1.35 -15.45
C GLY A 379 -2.24 -2.77 -14.87
N TRP A 380 -1.39 -3.67 -15.33
CA TRP A 380 -1.29 -5.05 -14.81
C TRP A 380 -0.63 -5.07 -13.43
N ASP A 381 -0.95 -6.10 -12.65
CA ASP A 381 -0.43 -6.27 -11.30
C ASP A 381 1.09 -6.54 -11.31
N ASP A 382 1.81 -5.88 -10.40
CA ASP A 382 3.27 -5.99 -10.28
C ASP A 382 3.72 -7.45 -10.03
N ASN A 383 2.88 -8.28 -9.39
CA ASN A 383 3.17 -9.70 -9.17
C ASN A 383 3.27 -10.52 -10.47
N LEU A 384 2.63 -10.06 -11.55
CA LEU A 384 2.73 -10.66 -12.88
C LEU A 384 3.86 -10.01 -13.68
N THR A 385 3.95 -8.68 -13.67
CA THR A 385 4.86 -7.95 -14.55
C THR A 385 6.31 -8.07 -14.13
N ILE A 386 6.62 -8.04 -12.82
CA ILE A 386 7.99 -8.12 -12.30
C ILE A 386 8.72 -9.38 -12.76
N PRO A 387 8.23 -10.62 -12.53
CA PRO A 387 8.96 -11.83 -12.93
C PRO A 387 9.08 -11.95 -14.46
N VAL A 388 8.08 -11.48 -15.21
CA VAL A 388 8.10 -11.55 -16.67
C VAL A 388 9.11 -10.56 -17.25
N LEU A 389 9.05 -9.29 -16.84
CA LEU A 389 9.97 -8.26 -17.30
C LEU A 389 11.40 -8.54 -16.86
N SER A 390 11.57 -8.97 -15.61
CA SER A 390 12.92 -9.28 -15.10
C SER A 390 13.50 -10.52 -15.76
N GLY A 391 12.69 -11.55 -15.98
CA GLY A 391 13.06 -12.73 -16.77
C GLY A 391 13.44 -12.35 -18.20
N LEU A 392 12.63 -11.55 -18.90
CA LEU A 392 12.92 -11.08 -20.26
C LEU A 392 14.23 -10.25 -20.31
N GLY A 393 14.44 -9.35 -19.35
CA GLY A 393 15.62 -8.50 -19.30
C GLY A 393 16.91 -9.27 -19.02
N ILE A 394 16.87 -10.27 -18.13
CA ILE A 394 18.00 -11.15 -17.86
C ILE A 394 18.24 -12.11 -19.03
N TRP A 395 17.19 -12.75 -19.54
CA TRP A 395 17.26 -13.66 -20.67
C TRP A 395 17.80 -12.98 -21.93
N GLY A 396 17.28 -11.79 -22.26
CA GLY A 396 17.73 -11.01 -23.41
C GLY A 396 19.19 -10.60 -23.27
N PHE A 397 19.62 -10.18 -22.07
CA PHE A 397 21.03 -9.88 -21.81
C PHE A 397 21.92 -11.11 -22.00
N LEU A 398 21.56 -12.25 -21.44
CA LEU A 398 22.33 -13.49 -21.61
C LEU A 398 22.26 -14.06 -23.03
N LYS A 399 21.24 -13.73 -23.82
CA LYS A 399 21.22 -14.07 -25.26
C LYS A 399 22.23 -13.25 -26.06
N VAL A 400 22.48 -12.01 -25.66
CA VAL A 400 23.40 -11.10 -26.35
C VAL A 400 24.84 -11.27 -25.85
N PHE A 401 25.00 -11.46 -24.54
CA PHE A 401 26.30 -11.43 -23.88
C PHE A 401 26.72 -12.76 -23.23
N GLY A 402 25.84 -13.76 -23.14
CA GLY A 402 26.10 -15.04 -22.45
C GLY A 402 26.82 -16.09 -23.27
#